data_AF-A0A2T1CPQ0-F1
#
_entry.id   AF-A0A2T1CPQ0-F1
#
_cell.length_a   1.000
_cell.length_b   1.000
_cell.length_c   1.000
_cell.angle_alpha   90.00
_cell.angle_beta   90.00
_cell.angle_gamma   90.00
#
_symmetry.space_group_name_H-M   'P 1'
#
loop_
_entity.id
_entity.type
_entity.pdbx_description
1 polymer ?
#
loop_
_entity_poly.entity_id
_entity_poly.type
_entity_poly.pdbx_seq_one_letter_code
_entity_poly.pdbx_strand_id
1 'polypeptide(L)' 'MQPHTQNFFQRLEITTGMHCLDLGCGGGDVTFELAFLVGKQGKVVGFELDGTLTSSRH' A
#
# COMPACT_ATOMS: atom_id res chain seq x y z
N MET A 1 4.76 -15.41 -3.44
CA MET A 1 5.16 -14.36 -2.49
C MET A 1 6.56 -14.66 -2.00
N GLN A 2 7.51 -13.72 -2.14
CA GLN A 2 8.84 -13.89 -1.55
C GLN A 2 8.79 -13.58 -0.05
N PRO A 3 9.47 -14.35 0.81
CA PRO A 3 9.33 -14.28 2.28
C PRO A 3 9.82 -12.96 2.92
N HIS A 4 10.45 -12.06 2.17
CA HIS A 4 11.02 -10.82 2.71
C HIS A 4 9.99 -9.69 2.88
N THR A 5 8.98 -9.62 2.01
CA THR A 5 8.00 -8.51 2.01
C THR A 5 7.00 -8.59 3.17
N GLN A 6 6.64 -9.80 3.62
CA GLN A 6 5.70 -9.99 4.73
C GLN A 6 6.25 -9.49 6.07
N ASN A 7 7.57 -9.60 6.30
CA ASN A 7 8.19 -9.15 7.54
C ASN A 7 8.25 -7.63 7.67
N PHE A 8 8.24 -6.90 6.54
CA PHE A 8 8.21 -5.44 6.53
C PHE A 8 6.85 -4.91 6.99
N PHE A 9 5.76 -5.49 6.49
CA PHE A 9 4.42 -5.07 6.88
C PHE A 9 4.09 -5.33 8.35
N GLN A 10 4.62 -6.40 8.97
CA GLN A 10 4.41 -6.64 10.41
C GLN A 10 5.10 -5.62 11.33
N ARG A 11 6.09 -4.87 10.83
CA ARG A 11 6.72 -3.78 11.58
C ARG A 11 6.00 -2.45 11.42
N LEU A 12 5.20 -2.33 10.37
CA LEU A 12 4.38 -1.15 10.15
C LEU A 12 3.08 -1.36 10.93
N GLU A 13 2.87 -0.59 11.99
CA GLU A 13 1.65 -0.61 12.81
C GLU A 13 0.47 0.00 12.04
N ILE A 14 0.18 -0.52 10.85
CA ILE A 14 -0.87 -0.04 9.97
C ILE A 14 -2.20 -0.52 10.52
N THR A 15 -3.07 0.43 10.83
CA THR A 15 -4.40 0.16 11.34
C THR A 15 -5.48 0.61 10.36
N THR A 16 -6.68 0.08 10.57
CA THR A 16 -7.87 0.49 9.85
C THR A 16 -8.06 2.01 9.92
N GLY A 17 -8.43 2.63 8.80
CA GLY A 17 -8.65 4.07 8.68
C GLY A 17 -7.41 4.90 8.34
N MET A 18 -6.22 4.31 8.31
CA MET A 18 -4.99 5.06 7.99
C MET A 18 -4.93 5.51 6.52
N HIS A 19 -4.22 6.62 6.31
CA HIS A 19 -3.86 7.12 4.98
C HIS A 19 -2.39 6.79 4.71
N CYS A 20 -2.12 5.99 3.68
CA CYS A 20 -0.78 5.53 3.33
C CYS A 20 -0.34 6.04 1.96
N LEU A 21 0.95 6.30 1.81
CA LEU A 21 1.61 6.63 0.54
C LEU A 21 2.63 5.55 0.24
N ASP A 22 2.49 4.90 -0.92
CA ASP A 22 3.39 3.88 -1.44
C ASP A 22 4.26 4.49 -2.55
N LEU A 23 5.56 4.66 -2.28
CA LEU A 23 6.52 5.31 -3.19
C LEU A 23 7.33 4.24 -3.93
N GLY A 24 7.34 4.30 -5.26
CA GLY A 24 7.92 3.24 -6.10
C GLY A 24 7.04 1.99 -6.11
N CYS A 25 5.72 2.17 -6.21
CA CYS A 25 4.75 1.10 -6.09
C CYS A 25 4.85 0.05 -7.22
N GLY A 26 5.51 0.37 -8.34
CA GLY A 26 5.65 -0.53 -9.48
C GLY A 26 4.32 -1.12 -9.93
N GLY A 27 4.19 -2.45 -9.90
CA GLY A 27 2.97 -3.18 -10.26
C GLY A 27 1.81 -3.07 -9.26
N GLY A 28 2.01 -2.45 -8.09
CA GLY A 28 0.96 -2.15 -7.12
C GLY A 28 0.64 -3.24 -6.10
N ASP A 29 1.34 -4.38 -6.09
CA ASP A 29 1.09 -5.49 -5.15
C ASP A 29 1.09 -5.02 -3.67
N VAL A 30 2.06 -4.17 -3.32
CA VAL A 30 2.20 -3.57 -1.99
C VAL A 30 1.06 -2.58 -1.73
N THR A 31 0.71 -1.75 -2.71
CA THR A 31 -0.40 -0.79 -2.61
C THR A 31 -1.74 -1.48 -2.33
N PHE A 32 -1.99 -2.64 -2.93
CA PHE A 32 -3.21 -3.42 -2.70
C PHE A 32 -3.24 -4.05 -1.30
N GLU A 33 -2.12 -4.61 -0.84
CA GLU A 33 -2.03 -5.15 0.51
C GLU A 33 -2.27 -4.07 1.57
N LEU A 34 -1.68 -2.89 1.38
CA LEU A 34 -1.94 -1.72 2.22
C LEU A 34 -3.42 -1.31 2.20
N ALA A 35 -4.07 -1.34 1.04
CA ALA A 35 -5.47 -0.99 0.91
C ALA A 35 -6.39 -1.97 1.67
N PHE A 36 -6.02 -3.25 1.71
CA PHE A 36 -6.71 -4.25 2.51
C PHE A 36 -6.54 -3.98 4.02
N LEU A 37 -5.33 -3.66 4.46
CA LEU A 37 -5.01 -3.39 5.86
C LEU A 37 -5.71 -2.14 6.41
N VAL A 38 -5.72 -1.04 5.66
CA VAL A 38 -6.38 0.21 6.11
C VAL A 38 -7.91 0.13 5.99
N GLY A 39 -8.44 -0.81 5.20
CA GLY A 39 -9.87 -1.05 5.01
C GLY A 39 -10.62 0.15 4.42
N LYS A 40 -11.96 0.04 4.39
CA LYS A 40 -12.87 0.98 3.69
C LYS A 40 -12.81 2.43 4.18
N GLN A 41 -12.34 2.63 5.40
CA GLN A 41 -12.22 3.95 6.02
C GLN A 41 -10.86 4.59 5.75
N GLY A 42 -9.89 3.81 5.26
CA GLY A 42 -8.55 4.28 4.94
C GLY A 42 -8.37 4.54 3.46
N LYS A 43 -7.16 4.99 3.10
CA LYS A 43 -6.83 5.32 1.72
C LYS A 43 -5.36 5.04 1.47
N VAL A 44 -5.04 4.48 0.30
CA VAL A 44 -3.67 4.29 -0.14
C VAL A 44 -3.47 4.99 -1.48
N VAL A 45 -2.37 5.72 -1.62
CA VAL A 45 -1.95 6.37 -2.86
C VAL A 45 -0.64 5.76 -3.29
N GLY A 46 -0.56 5.24 -4.52
CA GLY A 46 0.69 4.79 -5.14
C GLY A 46 1.30 5.88 -6.02
N PHE A 47 2.59 6.13 -5.87
CA PHE A 47 3.36 7.07 -6.68
C PHE A 47 4.54 6.37 -7.35
N GLU A 48 4.66 6.53 -8.67
CA GLU A 48 5.80 6.04 -9.46
C GLU A 48 6.44 7.22 -10.21
N LEU A 49 7.77 7.26 -10.22
CA LEU A 49 8.55 8.35 -10.81
C LEU A 49 8.48 8.36 -12.35
N ASP A 50 8.09 7.24 -12.98
CA ASP A 50 7.83 7.15 -14.43
C ASP A 50 6.40 7.57 -14.82
N GLY A 51 5.77 8.44 -14.02
CA GLY A 51 4.63 9.26 -14.47
C GLY A 51 3.24 8.63 -14.39
N THR A 52 3.08 7.44 -13.82
CA THR A 52 1.75 6.83 -13.64
C THR A 52 1.31 6.89 -12.17
N LEU A 53 0.31 7.72 -11.89
CA LEU A 53 -0.36 7.78 -10.59
C LEU A 53 -1.49 6.74 -10.54
N THR A 54 -1.43 5.82 -9.57
CA THR A 54 -2.47 4.81 -9.36
C THR A 54 -3.15 5.03 -8.01
N SER A 55 -4.48 5.09 -7.99
CA SER A 55 -5.26 5.17 -6.74
C SER A 55 -6.24 4.02 -6.65
N SER A 56 -6.17 3.24 -5.56
CA SER A 56 -7.14 2.20 -5.23
C SER A 56 -8.02 2.67 -4.06
N ARG A 57 -9.30 2.30 -4.09
CA ARG A 57 -10.27 2.50 -3.00
C ARG A 57 -10.98 1.18 -2.76
N HIS A 58 -11.02 0.72 -1.50
CA HIS A 58 -11.68 -0.52 -1.09
C HIS A 58 -13.02 -0.26 -0.39
#